data_AF-A0A0F7KQV9-F1
#
_entry.id   AF-A0A0F7KQV9-F1
#
_cell.length_a   1.000
_cell.length_b   1.000
_cell.length_c   1.000
_cell.angle_alpha   90.00
_cell.angle_beta   90.00
_cell.angle_gamma   90.00
#
_symmetry.space_group_name_H-M   'P 1'
#
loop_
_entity.id
_entity.type
_entity.pdbx_description
1 polymer ?
#
loop_
_entity_poly.entity_id
_entity_poly.type
_entity_poly.pdbx_seq_one_letter_code
_entity_poly.pdbx_strand_id
1 'polypeptide(L)'
;MFLSLIALVMQLAGLPASAEEPAGFRCSDLAGRNGDVEIIRATNIAPGSAVKSEAGGYYSAQPVNVPFCRVEGLIEGDIGFELWLPESWNGRLLGAGVGGDAGVYNLADMSLRIGQGFATVTTDTGHKANEEHWMLDGRKRDNYEHRAVHLTAQAARKLAKEYYGRPVDHAYFTGCSGGGRQALKEMQLYPHDYDGVLAGAPAPYMPLQSVRMLWFSLEQQKYPDAALSDADWSLYERRVTRQCDADDNVTDGIIENPATCDFDLSQLACSADADGECIAAPQLAMLARIVSPMRDSSGGSHGPRPVSRRSHATGASISASAGNVGRWRAGRSRLGRNDVRQAPRSRPCQ
;
A
#
# COMPACT_ATOMS: atom_id res chain seq x y z
N MET A 1 83.04 -4.11 50.88
CA MET A 1 81.91 -5.06 51.02
C MET A 1 80.83 -4.30 51.76
N PHE A 2 79.74 -3.81 51.19
CA PHE A 2 78.80 -4.36 50.21
C PHE A 2 78.37 -3.27 49.20
N LEU A 3 78.33 -3.60 47.91
CA LEU A 3 77.51 -2.87 46.92
C LEU A 3 76.14 -3.56 46.87
N SER A 4 75.05 -2.79 46.91
CA SER A 4 73.72 -3.28 46.51
C SER A 4 73.11 -2.26 45.54
N LEU A 5 72.98 -2.73 44.31
CA LEU A 5 72.36 -2.07 43.17
C LEU A 5 70.84 -1.98 43.40
N ILE A 6 70.28 -0.79 43.20
CA ILE A 6 68.84 -0.56 43.05
C ILE A 6 68.48 -0.87 41.60
N ALA A 7 67.63 -1.86 41.36
CA ALA A 7 67.06 -2.16 40.05
C ALA A 7 65.78 -1.33 39.84
N LEU A 8 65.81 -0.42 38.87
CA LEU A 8 64.67 0.37 38.42
C LEU A 8 63.88 -0.44 37.38
N VAL A 9 62.65 -0.85 37.73
CA VAL A 9 61.72 -1.51 36.79
C VAL A 9 60.91 -0.42 36.07
N MET A 10 61.17 -0.21 34.78
CA MET A 10 60.30 0.61 33.91
C MET A 10 59.07 -0.21 33.51
N GLN A 11 57.88 0.24 33.90
CA GLN A 11 56.61 -0.25 33.37
C GLN A 11 56.27 0.51 32.09
N LEU A 12 56.34 -0.18 30.95
CA LEU A 12 55.79 0.29 29.69
C LEU A 12 54.27 0.10 29.72
N ALA A 13 53.54 1.20 29.90
CA ALA A 13 52.10 1.23 29.70
C ALA A 13 51.79 1.11 28.19
N GLY A 14 51.28 -0.05 27.78
CA GLY A 14 50.73 -0.24 26.44
C GLY A 14 49.49 0.63 26.25
N LEU A 15 49.48 1.45 25.20
CA LEU A 15 48.29 2.15 24.74
C LEU A 15 47.24 1.10 24.31
N PRO A 16 45.95 1.30 24.62
CA PRO A 16 44.92 0.41 24.11
C PRO A 16 44.87 0.59 22.59
N ALA A 17 44.98 -0.53 21.86
CA ALA A 17 44.66 -0.56 20.45
C ALA A 17 43.18 -0.15 20.31
N SER A 18 42.94 0.99 19.65
CA SER A 18 41.61 1.35 19.20
C SER A 18 41.06 0.20 18.35
N ALA A 19 39.94 -0.38 18.76
CA ALA A 19 39.20 -1.29 17.92
C ALA A 19 38.82 -0.54 16.65
N GLU A 20 39.37 -0.96 15.52
CA GLU A 20 38.98 -0.50 14.19
C GLU A 20 37.55 -0.99 13.96
N GLU A 21 36.56 -0.09 14.08
CA GLU A 21 35.23 -0.37 13.57
C GLU A 21 35.33 -0.67 12.07
N PRO A 22 34.59 -1.65 11.53
CA PRO A 22 34.59 -1.90 10.09
C PRO A 22 34.21 -0.59 9.41
N ALA A 23 35.03 -0.15 8.46
CA ALA A 23 34.80 1.07 7.69
C ALA A 23 33.51 0.92 6.85
N GLY A 24 32.36 1.12 7.49
CA GLY A 24 31.06 1.19 6.86
C GLY A 24 30.95 2.47 6.04
N PHE A 25 30.31 2.38 4.88
CA PHE A 25 29.97 3.55 4.07
C PHE A 25 29.15 4.53 4.91
N ARG A 26 29.54 5.81 4.95
CA ARG A 26 28.72 6.82 5.64
C ARG A 26 27.53 7.15 4.77
N CYS A 27 26.39 7.47 5.37
CA CYS A 27 25.20 7.84 4.61
C CYS A 27 25.47 8.97 3.59
N SER A 28 26.27 9.96 3.99
CA SER A 28 26.69 11.07 3.11
C SER A 28 27.46 10.64 1.86
N ASP A 29 28.13 9.48 1.92
CA ASP A 29 29.01 9.01 0.85
C ASP A 29 28.21 8.45 -0.33
N LEU A 30 26.90 8.20 -0.16
CA LEU A 30 26.00 7.83 -1.24
C LEU A 30 25.60 9.03 -2.11
N ALA A 31 25.83 10.27 -1.68
CA ALA A 31 25.40 11.43 -2.44
C ALA A 31 26.14 11.55 -3.78
N GLY A 32 25.44 12.03 -4.81
CA GLY A 32 26.00 12.26 -6.15
C GLY A 32 25.31 11.44 -7.24
N ARG A 33 25.96 11.37 -8.41
CA ARG A 33 25.38 10.77 -9.62
C ARG A 33 26.14 9.51 -10.02
N ASN A 34 25.40 8.43 -10.29
CA ASN A 34 25.94 7.17 -10.76
C ASN A 34 25.10 6.66 -11.94
N GLY A 35 25.52 7.04 -13.15
CA GLY A 35 24.76 6.78 -14.38
C GLY A 35 23.45 7.56 -14.38
N ASP A 36 22.34 6.83 -14.54
CA ASP A 36 20.99 7.39 -14.55
C ASP A 36 20.41 7.67 -13.17
N VAL A 37 21.09 7.26 -12.10
CA VAL A 37 20.67 7.50 -10.70
C VAL A 37 21.37 8.74 -10.17
N GLU A 38 20.60 9.72 -9.71
CA GLU A 38 21.06 10.94 -9.06
C GLU A 38 20.52 10.99 -7.63
N ILE A 39 21.43 10.92 -6.65
CA ILE A 39 21.10 11.06 -5.24
C ILE A 39 21.17 12.54 -4.88
N ILE A 40 20.00 13.12 -4.68
CA ILE A 40 19.82 14.53 -4.31
C ILE A 40 20.26 14.73 -2.87
N ARG A 41 19.90 13.79 -2.00
CA ARG A 41 20.16 13.89 -0.56
C ARG A 41 20.33 12.52 0.06
N ALA A 42 21.32 12.40 0.92
CA ALA A 42 21.49 11.25 1.80
C ALA A 42 21.73 11.75 3.24
N THR A 43 20.82 11.43 4.15
CA THR A 43 20.84 11.94 5.53
C THR A 43 20.58 10.84 6.56
N ASN A 44 21.33 10.88 7.67
CA ASN A 44 21.07 10.02 8.81
C ASN A 44 19.82 10.49 9.55
N ILE A 45 18.93 9.55 9.85
CA ILE A 45 17.71 9.78 10.63
C ILE A 45 17.86 9.07 11.97
N ALA A 46 17.63 9.82 13.05
CA ALA A 46 17.69 9.30 14.41
C ALA A 46 16.39 8.56 14.80
N PRO A 47 16.45 7.56 15.71
CA PRO A 47 15.27 6.94 16.31
C PRO A 47 14.35 7.98 16.96
N GLY A 48 13.04 7.72 16.96
CA GLY A 48 12.03 8.61 17.52
C GLY A 48 11.68 9.81 16.63
N SER A 49 12.22 9.88 15.41
CA SER A 49 11.86 10.90 14.43
C SER A 49 10.49 10.63 13.81
N ALA A 50 9.87 11.66 13.24
CA ALA A 50 8.72 11.54 12.36
C ALA A 50 9.10 12.02 10.95
N VAL A 51 9.16 11.10 9.99
CA VAL A 51 9.63 11.40 8.63
C VAL A 51 8.47 11.72 7.72
N LYS A 52 8.60 12.81 6.95
CA LYS A 52 7.62 13.24 5.97
C LYS A 52 8.31 13.49 4.64
N SER A 53 7.64 13.11 3.56
CA SER A 53 8.06 13.43 2.19
C SER A 53 8.15 14.94 1.99
N GLU A 54 9.30 15.42 1.52
CA GLU A 54 9.48 16.81 1.10
C GLU A 54 8.78 17.10 -0.24
N ALA A 55 8.57 16.07 -1.07
CA ALA A 55 7.82 16.17 -2.33
C ALA A 55 6.30 16.36 -2.12
N GLY A 56 5.84 16.43 -0.86
CA GLY A 56 4.43 16.52 -0.51
C GLY A 56 3.72 15.17 -0.63
N GLY A 57 2.38 15.23 -0.67
CA GLY A 57 1.50 14.07 -0.69
C GLY A 57 0.48 14.07 0.45
N TYR A 58 -0.42 13.11 0.40
CA TYR A 58 -1.53 12.95 1.35
C TYR A 58 -1.14 12.21 2.64
N TYR A 59 0.06 11.63 2.71
CA TYR A 59 0.53 10.93 3.91
C TYR A 59 1.00 11.90 5.01
N SER A 60 0.62 11.59 6.26
CA SER A 60 1.17 12.24 7.45
C SER A 60 2.64 11.86 7.65
N ALA A 61 3.32 12.59 8.53
CA ALA A 61 4.65 12.16 9.00
C ALA A 61 4.56 10.78 9.65
N GLN A 62 5.52 9.91 9.35
CA GLN A 62 5.54 8.51 9.79
C GLN A 62 6.57 8.33 10.90
N PRO A 63 6.19 7.74 12.05
CA PRO A 63 7.12 7.51 13.15
C PRO A 63 8.13 6.43 12.77
N VAL A 64 9.38 6.64 13.14
CA VAL A 64 10.48 5.69 12.93
C VAL A 64 11.26 5.52 14.23
N ASN A 65 11.48 4.27 14.64
CA ASN A 65 12.07 3.95 15.96
C ASN A 65 13.46 3.31 15.88
N VAL A 66 14.06 3.28 14.68
CA VAL A 66 15.40 2.73 14.42
C VAL A 66 16.22 3.76 13.67
N PRO A 67 17.56 3.78 13.80
CA PRO A 67 18.41 4.66 13.01
C PRO A 67 18.55 4.12 11.58
N PHE A 68 18.61 5.03 10.61
CA PHE A 68 18.81 4.66 9.20
C PHE A 68 19.38 5.79 8.37
N CYS A 69 19.98 5.43 7.23
CA CYS A 69 20.30 6.35 6.15
C CYS A 69 19.09 6.53 5.23
N ARG A 70 18.57 7.76 5.13
CA ARG A 70 17.51 8.17 4.21
C ARG A 70 18.13 8.72 2.94
N VAL A 71 17.88 8.07 1.81
CA VAL A 71 18.37 8.42 0.48
C VAL A 71 17.19 8.87 -0.38
N GLU A 72 17.28 10.08 -0.91
CA GLU A 72 16.27 10.71 -1.78
C GLU A 72 16.94 11.03 -3.13
N GLY A 73 16.30 10.64 -4.23
CA GLY A 73 16.92 10.79 -5.54
C GLY A 73 15.96 10.68 -6.71
N LEU A 74 16.56 10.76 -7.90
CA LEU A 74 15.91 10.64 -9.20
C LEU A 74 16.58 9.53 -10.01
N ILE A 75 15.79 8.82 -10.80
CA ILE A 75 16.24 7.88 -11.82
C ILE A 75 15.81 8.44 -13.18
N GLU A 76 16.74 8.49 -14.13
CA GLU A 76 16.56 9.06 -15.47
C GLU A 76 16.06 10.52 -15.49
N GLY A 77 16.17 11.23 -14.35
CA GLY A 77 15.80 12.63 -14.17
C GLY A 77 14.33 12.90 -13.80
N ASP A 78 13.45 11.90 -13.85
CA ASP A 78 12.00 12.09 -13.61
C ASP A 78 11.39 11.10 -12.60
N ILE A 79 11.94 9.89 -12.48
CA ILE A 79 11.45 8.89 -11.52
C ILE A 79 12.03 9.20 -10.14
N GLY A 80 11.20 9.79 -9.27
CA GLY A 80 11.57 10.00 -7.88
C GLY A 80 11.59 8.70 -7.10
N PHE A 81 12.58 8.52 -6.23
CA PHE A 81 12.59 7.43 -5.26
C PHE A 81 13.08 7.88 -3.89
N GLU A 82 12.63 7.14 -2.88
CA GLU A 82 13.12 7.25 -1.52
C GLU A 82 13.49 5.87 -1.00
N LEU A 83 14.71 5.72 -0.50
CA LEU A 83 15.31 4.48 -0.01
C LEU A 83 15.77 4.68 1.43
N TRP A 84 15.32 3.82 2.34
CA TRP A 84 15.75 3.83 3.73
C TRP A 84 16.59 2.59 4.02
N LEU A 85 17.80 2.81 4.53
CA LEU A 85 18.80 1.79 4.81
C LEU A 85 19.04 1.75 6.34
N PRO A 86 18.38 0.84 7.10
CA PRO A 86 18.59 0.74 8.54
C PRO A 86 20.01 0.31 8.88
N GLU A 87 20.55 0.78 10.00
CA GLU A 87 21.86 0.31 10.47
C GLU A 87 21.85 -1.19 10.78
N SER A 88 20.79 -1.66 11.47
CA SER A 88 20.55 -3.07 11.74
C SER A 88 19.81 -3.75 10.58
N TRP A 89 20.52 -4.00 9.49
CA TRP A 89 19.96 -4.61 8.28
C TRP A 89 19.99 -6.13 8.29
N ASN A 90 18.85 -6.75 7.98
CA ASN A 90 18.67 -8.19 7.99
C ASN A 90 18.96 -8.87 6.63
N GLY A 91 19.50 -8.11 5.65
CA GLY A 91 19.77 -8.62 4.31
C GLY A 91 18.62 -8.49 3.31
N ARG A 92 17.44 -8.04 3.74
CA ARG A 92 16.24 -8.00 2.92
C ARG A 92 15.90 -6.60 2.43
N LEU A 93 15.42 -6.51 1.19
CA LEU A 93 14.84 -5.31 0.59
C LEU A 93 13.31 -5.42 0.58
N LEU A 94 12.61 -4.31 0.76
CA LEU A 94 11.17 -4.22 0.58
C LEU A 94 10.80 -3.02 -0.30
N GLY A 95 10.19 -3.27 -1.46
CA GLY A 95 9.50 -2.25 -2.24
C GLY A 95 8.10 -1.99 -1.68
N ALA A 96 7.75 -0.72 -1.50
CA ALA A 96 6.43 -0.25 -1.12
C ALA A 96 5.73 0.38 -2.33
N GLY A 97 4.66 -0.25 -2.80
CA GLY A 97 3.83 0.25 -3.90
C GLY A 97 2.94 1.43 -3.48
N VAL A 98 2.45 2.18 -4.45
CA VAL A 98 1.67 3.41 -4.25
C VAL A 98 0.28 3.32 -4.87
N GLY A 99 -0.71 3.98 -4.26
CA GLY A 99 -2.11 3.92 -4.68
C GLY A 99 -2.51 5.00 -5.70
N GLY A 100 -3.67 4.81 -6.35
CA GLY A 100 -4.25 5.79 -7.27
C GLY A 100 -3.34 6.14 -8.45
N ASP A 101 -3.38 7.40 -8.89
CA ASP A 101 -2.58 7.96 -9.98
C ASP A 101 -1.23 8.55 -9.48
N ALA A 102 -0.67 7.99 -8.40
CA ALA A 102 0.52 8.48 -7.68
C ALA A 102 1.67 8.91 -8.59
N GLY A 103 2.56 9.86 -8.28
CA GLY A 103 2.38 11.16 -7.64
C GLY A 103 3.07 11.39 -6.29
N VAL A 104 3.26 10.34 -5.49
CA VAL A 104 3.65 10.42 -4.08
C VAL A 104 4.45 9.20 -3.63
N TYR A 105 5.11 9.30 -2.47
CA TYR A 105 5.85 8.20 -1.84
C TYR A 105 5.04 7.48 -0.74
N ASN A 106 5.12 6.15 -0.66
CA ASN A 106 4.49 5.35 0.39
C ASN A 106 5.42 5.18 1.61
N LEU A 107 5.62 6.25 2.37
CA LEU A 107 6.44 6.20 3.58
C LEU A 107 5.78 5.39 4.72
N ALA A 108 4.46 5.21 4.68
CA ALA A 108 3.71 4.47 5.68
C ALA A 108 4.16 3.00 5.71
N ASP A 109 4.10 2.31 4.57
CA ASP A 109 4.55 0.92 4.49
C ASP A 109 6.05 0.77 4.70
N MET A 110 6.86 1.73 4.26
CA MET A 110 8.30 1.77 4.57
C MET A 110 8.56 1.81 6.08
N SER A 111 7.86 2.69 6.81
CA SER A 111 8.04 2.86 8.25
C SER A 111 7.65 1.62 9.07
N LEU A 112 6.64 0.87 8.63
CA LEU A 112 6.19 -0.35 9.31
C LEU A 112 7.23 -1.48 9.26
N ARG A 113 8.20 -1.41 8.34
CA ARG A 113 9.07 -2.53 7.96
C ARG A 113 10.54 -2.26 8.22
N ILE A 114 10.94 -1.00 8.26
CA ILE A 114 12.32 -0.63 8.60
C ILE A 114 12.73 -1.12 10.00
N GLY A 115 11.82 -1.06 10.97
CA GLY A 115 12.06 -1.59 12.33
C GLY A 115 12.20 -3.12 12.39
N GLN A 116 11.84 -3.83 11.32
CA GLN A 116 12.03 -5.28 11.17
C GLN A 116 13.38 -5.60 10.48
N GLY A 117 14.20 -4.59 10.22
CA GLY A 117 15.53 -4.69 9.60
C GLY A 117 15.52 -4.73 8.08
N PHE A 118 14.41 -4.40 7.42
CA PHE A 118 14.37 -4.27 5.96
C PHE A 118 14.98 -2.94 5.52
N ALA A 119 15.80 -2.98 4.47
CA ALA A 119 15.96 -1.81 3.62
C ALA A 119 14.63 -1.60 2.87
N THR A 120 14.07 -0.40 2.87
CA THR A 120 12.76 -0.13 2.27
C THR A 120 12.87 0.90 1.17
N VAL A 121 12.09 0.77 0.10
CA VAL A 121 12.12 1.70 -1.05
C VAL A 121 10.73 1.97 -1.61
N THR A 122 10.48 3.20 -2.06
CA THR A 122 9.26 3.60 -2.77
C THR A 122 9.62 4.53 -3.93
N THR A 123 8.71 4.68 -4.90
CA THR A 123 8.82 5.65 -5.99
C THR A 123 7.54 6.47 -6.12
N ASP A 124 7.65 7.69 -6.65
CA ASP A 124 6.50 8.52 -7.07
C ASP A 124 5.96 8.13 -8.45
N THR A 125 6.59 7.16 -9.09
CA THR A 125 6.26 6.61 -10.40
C THR A 125 6.53 7.51 -11.61
N GLY A 126 7.30 8.59 -11.47
CA GLY A 126 7.74 9.42 -12.59
C GLY A 126 7.00 10.73 -12.81
N HIS A 127 6.15 11.14 -11.85
CA HIS A 127 5.46 12.43 -11.83
C HIS A 127 5.02 12.81 -10.42
N LYS A 128 4.61 14.07 -10.24
CA LYS A 128 4.09 14.59 -8.98
C LYS A 128 2.57 14.64 -8.96
N ALA A 129 1.97 14.45 -7.78
CA ALA A 129 0.52 14.37 -7.61
C ALA A 129 -0.25 15.65 -8.02
N ASN A 130 0.44 16.79 -8.10
CA ASN A 130 -0.13 18.06 -8.53
C ASN A 130 -0.05 18.28 -10.06
N GLU A 131 0.45 17.32 -10.83
CA GLU A 131 0.51 17.40 -12.29
C GLU A 131 -0.77 16.88 -12.93
N GLU A 132 -1.74 17.76 -13.20
CA GLU A 132 -3.11 17.39 -13.63
C GLU A 132 -3.20 16.59 -14.94
N HIS A 133 -2.18 16.67 -15.81
CA HIS A 133 -2.21 16.08 -17.16
C HIS A 133 -1.02 15.18 -17.46
N TRP A 134 -0.39 14.61 -16.42
CA TRP A 134 0.79 13.75 -16.57
C TRP A 134 0.54 12.57 -17.53
N MET A 135 -0.70 12.05 -17.59
CA MET A 135 -1.08 10.94 -18.48
C MET A 135 -1.04 11.29 -19.98
N LEU A 136 -0.97 12.57 -20.37
CA LEU A 136 -0.79 12.94 -21.78
C LEU A 136 0.65 12.66 -22.26
N ASP A 137 1.60 12.58 -21.34
CA ASP A 137 2.99 12.22 -21.61
C ASP A 137 3.12 10.69 -21.73
N GLY A 138 3.69 10.21 -22.83
CA GLY A 138 3.94 8.77 -23.05
C GLY A 138 4.93 8.18 -22.05
N ARG A 139 6.01 8.89 -21.75
CA ARG A 139 7.05 8.40 -20.84
C ARG A 139 6.54 8.28 -19.42
N LYS A 140 5.74 9.25 -18.96
CA LYS A 140 5.14 9.20 -17.61
C LYS A 140 4.13 8.06 -17.48
N ARG A 141 3.36 7.79 -18.55
CA ARG A 141 2.49 6.60 -18.61
C ARG A 141 3.29 5.30 -18.49
N ASP A 142 4.39 5.15 -19.22
CA ASP A 142 5.23 3.95 -19.14
C ASP A 142 5.87 3.80 -17.74
N ASN A 143 6.31 4.92 -17.15
CA ASN A 143 6.85 4.95 -15.80
C ASN A 143 5.82 4.51 -14.75
N TYR A 144 4.62 5.09 -14.78
CA TYR A 144 3.50 4.74 -13.90
C TYR A 144 3.01 3.30 -14.11
N GLU A 145 2.99 2.84 -15.36
CA GLU A 145 2.52 1.52 -15.70
C GLU A 145 3.44 0.46 -15.09
N HIS A 146 4.75 0.56 -15.33
CA HIS A 146 5.68 -0.50 -14.92
C HIS A 146 7.14 -0.07 -14.70
N ARG A 147 7.68 0.89 -15.46
CA ARG A 147 9.14 1.12 -15.45
C ARG A 147 9.65 1.65 -14.11
N ALA A 148 8.89 2.52 -13.45
CA ALA A 148 9.39 3.21 -12.27
C ALA A 148 9.67 2.25 -11.10
N VAL A 149 8.80 1.27 -10.89
CA VAL A 149 8.98 0.28 -9.81
C VAL A 149 10.21 -0.58 -10.08
N HIS A 150 10.31 -1.11 -11.30
CA HIS A 150 11.46 -1.88 -11.76
C HIS A 150 12.81 -1.16 -11.59
N LEU A 151 12.91 0.04 -12.15
CA LEU A 151 14.15 0.84 -12.09
C LEU A 151 14.50 1.21 -10.65
N THR A 152 13.49 1.46 -9.82
CA THR A 152 13.68 1.72 -8.38
C THR A 152 14.17 0.47 -7.64
N ALA A 153 13.69 -0.73 -7.98
CA ALA A 153 14.18 -1.99 -7.42
C ALA A 153 15.65 -2.21 -7.76
N GLN A 154 16.04 -1.96 -9.01
CA GLN A 154 17.44 -2.06 -9.46
C GLN A 154 18.35 -1.04 -8.75
N ALA A 155 17.94 0.22 -8.69
CA ALA A 155 18.66 1.27 -7.99
C ALA A 155 18.84 0.93 -6.51
N ALA A 156 17.77 0.50 -5.83
CA ALA A 156 17.81 0.13 -4.42
C ALA A 156 18.78 -1.03 -4.13
N ARG A 157 18.81 -2.07 -4.97
CA ARG A 157 19.74 -3.19 -4.82
C ARG A 157 21.20 -2.74 -4.97
N LYS A 158 21.48 -1.86 -5.93
CA LYS A 158 22.83 -1.31 -6.15
C LYS A 158 23.27 -0.46 -4.96
N LEU A 159 22.42 0.46 -4.51
CA LEU A 159 22.71 1.36 -3.39
C LEU A 159 22.82 0.61 -2.06
N ALA A 160 21.97 -0.38 -1.82
CA ALA A 160 22.08 -1.24 -0.64
C ALA A 160 23.41 -2.02 -0.66
N LYS A 161 23.82 -2.55 -1.82
CA LYS A 161 25.11 -3.24 -1.96
C LYS A 161 26.30 -2.32 -1.67
N GLU A 162 26.25 -1.09 -2.15
CA GLU A 162 27.28 -0.08 -1.91
C GLU A 162 27.35 0.30 -0.42
N TYR A 163 26.20 0.56 0.19
CA TYR A 163 26.11 0.97 1.59
C TYR A 163 26.52 -0.14 2.58
N TYR A 164 26.04 -1.38 2.38
CA TYR A 164 26.30 -2.49 3.29
C TYR A 164 27.51 -3.35 2.92
N GLY A 165 28.16 -3.08 1.78
CA GLY A 165 29.28 -3.86 1.27
C GLY A 165 28.92 -5.30 0.83
N ARG A 166 27.63 -5.66 0.78
CA ARG A 166 27.14 -7.00 0.42
C ARG A 166 25.78 -6.93 -0.31
N PRO A 167 25.47 -7.87 -1.22
CA PRO A 167 24.23 -7.84 -1.97
C PRO A 167 22.99 -8.08 -1.08
N VAL A 168 21.83 -7.68 -1.59
CA VAL A 168 20.52 -8.04 -1.02
C VAL A 168 20.32 -9.56 -1.14
N ASP A 169 20.00 -10.21 -0.02
CA ASP A 169 19.77 -11.66 0.04
C ASP A 169 18.40 -12.04 -0.55
N HIS A 170 17.36 -11.26 -0.17
CA HIS A 170 16.00 -11.41 -0.67
C HIS A 170 15.32 -10.05 -0.81
N ALA A 171 14.51 -9.86 -1.85
CA ALA A 171 13.66 -8.69 -2.00
C ALA A 171 12.18 -9.07 -2.01
N TYR A 172 11.38 -8.24 -1.37
CA TYR A 172 9.94 -8.38 -1.30
C TYR A 172 9.26 -7.13 -1.84
N PHE A 173 8.04 -7.26 -2.34
CA PHE A 173 7.21 -6.12 -2.71
C PHE A 173 5.88 -6.20 -1.96
N THR A 174 5.38 -5.07 -1.49
CA THR A 174 4.06 -4.95 -0.89
C THR A 174 3.35 -3.73 -1.43
N GLY A 175 2.08 -3.88 -1.77
CA GLY A 175 1.26 -2.74 -2.20
C GLY A 175 -0.21 -3.10 -2.24
N CYS A 176 -1.06 -2.07 -2.09
CA CYS A 176 -2.51 -2.22 -2.16
C CYS A 176 -3.12 -1.26 -3.20
N SER A 177 -4.25 -1.64 -3.82
CA SER A 177 -4.89 -0.85 -4.88
C SER A 177 -3.95 -0.65 -6.09
N GLY A 178 -3.53 0.58 -6.39
CA GLY A 178 -2.47 0.87 -7.36
C GLY A 178 -1.17 0.12 -7.07
N GLY A 179 -0.82 -0.06 -5.80
CA GLY A 179 0.34 -0.84 -5.38
C GLY A 179 0.14 -2.34 -5.64
N GLY A 180 -1.10 -2.84 -5.52
CA GLY A 180 -1.43 -4.20 -5.89
C GLY A 180 -1.31 -4.42 -7.40
N ARG A 181 -1.71 -3.43 -8.22
CA ARG A 181 -1.44 -3.43 -9.68
C ARG A 181 0.06 -3.47 -9.97
N GLN A 182 0.84 -2.62 -9.31
CA GLN A 182 2.31 -2.60 -9.44
C GLN A 182 2.91 -3.97 -9.09
N ALA A 183 2.48 -4.59 -7.99
CA ALA A 183 2.92 -5.93 -7.59
C ALA A 183 2.66 -6.98 -8.70
N LEU A 184 1.45 -6.98 -9.28
CA LEU A 184 1.14 -7.89 -10.39
C LEU A 184 1.96 -7.58 -11.64
N LYS A 185 2.27 -6.31 -11.91
CA LYS A 185 3.06 -5.90 -13.07
C LYS A 185 4.53 -6.33 -12.93
N GLU A 186 5.11 -6.21 -11.74
CA GLU A 186 6.43 -6.74 -11.41
C GLU A 186 6.48 -8.25 -11.64
N MET A 187 5.49 -9.01 -11.16
CA MET A 187 5.41 -10.46 -11.44
C MET A 187 5.36 -10.80 -12.93
N GLN A 188 4.64 -10.00 -13.71
CA GLN A 188 4.38 -10.27 -15.12
C GLN A 188 5.54 -9.88 -16.03
N LEU A 189 6.19 -8.74 -15.76
CA LEU A 189 7.21 -8.16 -16.64
C LEU A 189 8.63 -8.28 -16.09
N TYR A 190 8.79 -8.29 -14.78
CA TYR A 190 10.07 -8.23 -14.09
C TYR A 190 10.18 -9.31 -13.01
N PRO A 191 10.05 -10.60 -13.38
CA PRO A 191 9.94 -11.71 -12.43
C PRO A 191 11.19 -11.93 -11.56
N HIS A 192 12.28 -11.19 -11.81
CA HIS A 192 13.53 -11.26 -11.06
C HIS A 192 13.73 -10.08 -10.10
N ASP A 193 12.81 -9.12 -10.08
CA ASP A 193 12.92 -7.93 -9.24
C ASP A 193 12.55 -8.20 -7.79
N TYR A 194 11.74 -9.22 -7.51
CA TYR A 194 11.31 -9.58 -6.16
C TYR A 194 11.13 -11.10 -6.00
N ASP A 195 11.59 -11.64 -4.88
CA ASP A 195 11.45 -13.05 -4.51
C ASP A 195 10.07 -13.37 -3.91
N GLY A 196 9.39 -12.34 -3.37
CA GLY A 196 8.05 -12.46 -2.80
C GLY A 196 7.23 -11.19 -2.95
N VAL A 197 5.95 -11.32 -3.25
CA VAL A 197 5.06 -10.20 -3.61
C VAL A 197 3.73 -10.31 -2.88
N LEU A 198 3.32 -9.22 -2.23
CA LEU A 198 2.05 -9.07 -1.55
C LEU A 198 1.19 -8.07 -2.33
N ALA A 199 0.28 -8.60 -3.14
CA ALA A 199 -0.64 -7.81 -3.97
C ALA A 199 -2.02 -7.68 -3.28
N GLY A 200 -2.23 -6.59 -2.54
CA GLY A 200 -3.51 -6.29 -1.89
C GLY A 200 -4.48 -5.57 -2.81
N ALA A 201 -5.76 -5.94 -2.78
CA ALA A 201 -6.85 -5.33 -3.58
C ALA A 201 -6.39 -4.84 -4.97
N PRO A 202 -5.74 -5.70 -5.78
CA PRO A 202 -5.04 -5.22 -6.97
C PRO A 202 -6.03 -4.68 -8.00
N ALA A 203 -5.57 -3.69 -8.76
CA ALA A 203 -6.32 -3.09 -9.85
C ALA A 203 -5.74 -3.52 -11.22
N PRO A 204 -5.83 -4.81 -11.62
CA PRO A 204 -5.12 -5.35 -12.78
C PRO A 204 -5.62 -4.80 -14.13
N TYR A 205 -6.86 -4.31 -14.18
CA TYR A 205 -7.51 -3.85 -15.42
C TYR A 205 -7.97 -2.39 -15.29
N MET A 206 -7.05 -1.51 -14.88
CA MET A 206 -7.34 -0.08 -14.62
C MET A 206 -8.15 0.60 -15.73
N PRO A 207 -7.87 0.44 -17.04
CA PRO A 207 -8.69 1.09 -18.07
C PRO A 207 -10.18 0.74 -17.97
N LEU A 208 -10.52 -0.54 -17.75
CA LEU A 208 -11.91 -0.97 -17.60
C LEU A 208 -12.51 -0.51 -16.26
N GLN A 209 -11.71 -0.50 -15.19
CA GLN A 209 -12.16 0.00 -13.87
C GLN A 209 -12.44 1.51 -13.92
N SER A 210 -11.60 2.30 -14.58
CA SER A 210 -11.80 3.73 -14.79
C SER A 210 -13.05 3.99 -15.64
N VAL A 211 -13.28 3.22 -16.70
CA VAL A 211 -14.52 3.28 -17.48
C VAL A 211 -15.74 2.96 -16.61
N ARG A 212 -15.66 1.98 -15.71
CA ARG A 212 -16.75 1.66 -14.77
C ARG A 212 -17.07 2.81 -13.83
N MET A 213 -16.06 3.42 -13.23
CA MET A 213 -16.23 4.56 -12.34
C MET A 213 -16.83 5.78 -13.06
N LEU A 214 -16.35 6.06 -14.28
CA LEU A 214 -16.88 7.12 -15.12
C LEU A 214 -18.35 6.84 -15.48
N TRP A 215 -18.66 5.62 -15.91
CA TRP A 215 -20.01 5.23 -16.30
C TRP A 215 -21.02 5.39 -15.14
N PHE A 216 -20.66 4.98 -13.93
CA PHE A 216 -21.51 5.18 -12.75
C PHE A 216 -21.81 6.65 -12.47
N SER A 217 -20.80 7.51 -12.61
CA SER A 217 -20.97 8.96 -12.42
C SER A 217 -21.88 9.55 -13.50
N LEU A 218 -21.71 9.14 -14.76
CA LEU A 218 -22.52 9.62 -15.88
C LEU A 218 -23.98 9.15 -15.80
N GLU A 219 -24.24 7.91 -15.38
CA GLU A 219 -25.61 7.41 -15.20
C GLU A 219 -26.36 8.22 -14.14
N GLN A 220 -25.74 8.51 -13.00
CA GLN A 220 -26.35 9.33 -11.96
C GLN A 220 -26.57 10.78 -12.40
N GLN A 221 -25.63 11.36 -13.16
CA GLN A 221 -25.82 12.70 -13.75
C GLN A 221 -26.96 12.73 -14.77
N LYS A 222 -27.11 11.66 -15.56
CA LYS A 222 -28.17 11.55 -16.58
C LYS A 222 -29.56 11.37 -15.96
N TYR A 223 -29.64 10.75 -14.79
CA TYR A 223 -30.89 10.49 -14.06
C TYR A 223 -30.80 11.02 -12.62
N PRO A 224 -30.77 12.34 -12.41
CA PRO A 224 -30.58 12.93 -11.08
C PRO A 224 -31.69 12.55 -10.09
N ASP A 225 -32.93 12.42 -10.57
CA ASP A 225 -34.08 12.00 -9.74
C ASP A 225 -33.99 10.51 -9.32
N ALA A 226 -33.11 9.73 -9.95
CA ALA A 226 -32.84 8.34 -9.62
C ALA A 226 -31.51 8.16 -8.86
N ALA A 227 -30.84 9.25 -8.46
CA ALA A 227 -29.63 9.18 -7.67
C ALA A 227 -29.90 8.48 -6.33
N LEU A 228 -28.96 7.62 -5.93
CA LEU A 228 -29.06 6.87 -4.69
C LEU A 228 -28.56 7.71 -3.53
N SER A 229 -29.38 7.84 -2.49
CA SER A 229 -28.99 8.46 -1.23
C SER A 229 -28.18 7.51 -0.35
N ASP A 230 -27.52 8.03 0.68
CA ASP A 230 -26.86 7.21 1.70
C ASP A 230 -27.86 6.26 2.39
N ALA A 231 -29.13 6.67 2.52
CA ALA A 231 -30.18 5.84 3.09
C ALA A 231 -30.53 4.64 2.18
N ASP A 232 -30.56 4.85 0.86
CA ASP A 232 -30.79 3.77 -0.13
C ASP A 232 -29.65 2.74 -0.08
N TRP A 233 -28.40 3.20 -0.07
CA TRP A 233 -27.22 2.32 0.06
C TRP A 233 -27.21 1.57 1.38
N SER A 234 -27.46 2.27 2.48
CA SER A 234 -27.50 1.65 3.81
C SER A 234 -28.62 0.60 3.91
N LEU A 235 -29.77 0.83 3.28
CA LEU A 235 -30.85 -0.15 3.24
C LEU A 235 -30.45 -1.38 2.41
N TYR A 236 -29.88 -1.18 1.22
CA TYR A 236 -29.36 -2.27 0.39
C TYR A 236 -28.34 -3.12 1.15
N GLU A 237 -27.29 -2.51 1.72
CA GLU A 237 -26.25 -3.21 2.48
C GLU A 237 -26.81 -4.00 3.65
N ARG A 238 -27.67 -3.39 4.48
CA ARG A 238 -28.28 -4.08 5.62
C ARG A 238 -29.13 -5.28 5.20
N ARG A 239 -29.86 -5.19 4.09
CA ARG A 239 -30.75 -6.27 3.62
C ARG A 239 -29.95 -7.40 2.98
N VAL A 240 -28.92 -7.08 2.21
CA VAL A 240 -27.98 -8.06 1.63
C VAL A 240 -27.25 -8.80 2.74
N THR A 241 -26.66 -8.09 3.70
CA THR A 241 -25.98 -8.71 4.85
C THR A 241 -26.94 -9.59 5.63
N ARG A 242 -28.14 -9.11 5.98
CA ARG A 242 -29.12 -9.92 6.70
C ARG A 242 -29.49 -11.22 5.97
N GLN A 243 -29.54 -11.21 4.64
CA GLN A 243 -29.86 -12.41 3.86
C GLN A 243 -28.69 -13.40 3.83
N CYS A 244 -27.45 -12.91 3.75
CA CYS A 244 -26.30 -13.73 3.37
C CYS A 244 -25.24 -13.93 4.48
N ASP A 245 -25.35 -13.25 5.62
CA ASP A 245 -24.44 -13.36 6.78
C ASP A 245 -24.37 -14.81 7.27
N ALA A 246 -25.53 -15.46 7.46
CA ALA A 246 -25.59 -16.84 7.95
C ALA A 246 -25.15 -17.94 6.95
N ASP A 247 -24.75 -17.58 5.72
CA ASP A 247 -24.38 -18.56 4.68
C ASP A 247 -23.13 -19.39 5.06
N ASP A 248 -22.29 -18.87 5.97
CA ASP A 248 -21.11 -19.54 6.50
C ASP A 248 -21.35 -20.27 7.84
N ASN A 249 -22.59 -20.27 8.34
CA ASN A 249 -23.03 -20.75 9.66
C ASN A 249 -22.61 -19.90 10.86
N VAL A 250 -22.18 -18.66 10.64
CA VAL A 250 -21.93 -17.63 11.65
C VAL A 250 -22.87 -16.45 11.40
N THR A 251 -23.27 -15.73 12.44
CA THR A 251 -24.06 -14.50 12.27
C THR A 251 -23.34 -13.40 13.02
N ASP A 252 -22.46 -12.70 12.31
CA ASP A 252 -21.59 -11.68 12.87
C ASP A 252 -21.61 -10.37 12.06
N GLY A 253 -22.49 -10.29 11.05
CA GLY A 253 -22.63 -9.15 10.17
C GLY A 253 -21.63 -9.13 9.02
N ILE A 254 -20.92 -10.23 8.75
CA ILE A 254 -19.94 -10.35 7.68
C ILE A 254 -20.43 -11.38 6.65
N ILE A 255 -20.35 -11.01 5.37
CA ILE A 255 -20.59 -11.96 4.29
C ILE A 255 -19.24 -12.57 3.90
N GLU A 256 -18.90 -13.72 4.47
CA GLU A 256 -17.58 -14.37 4.29
C GLU A 256 -17.32 -14.75 2.83
N ASN A 257 -18.35 -15.21 2.12
CA ASN A 257 -18.28 -15.48 0.68
C ASN A 257 -19.36 -14.67 -0.06
N PRO A 258 -19.08 -13.43 -0.47
CA PRO A 258 -20.08 -12.62 -1.17
C PRO A 258 -20.53 -13.27 -2.48
N ALA A 259 -19.69 -14.06 -3.15
CA ALA A 259 -20.01 -14.66 -4.44
C ALA A 259 -21.17 -15.66 -4.43
N THR A 260 -21.55 -16.19 -3.26
CA THR A 260 -22.69 -17.10 -3.08
C THR A 260 -23.99 -16.38 -2.75
N CYS A 261 -23.92 -15.11 -2.35
CA CYS A 261 -25.09 -14.30 -2.02
C CYS A 261 -25.89 -13.95 -3.30
N ASP A 262 -27.08 -14.54 -3.45
CA ASP A 262 -28.05 -14.22 -4.52
C ASP A 262 -29.18 -13.38 -3.92
N PHE A 263 -28.90 -12.10 -3.65
CA PHE A 263 -29.88 -11.17 -3.10
C PHE A 263 -30.86 -10.69 -4.19
N ASP A 264 -32.17 -10.88 -3.95
CA ASP A 264 -33.21 -10.37 -4.84
C ASP A 264 -33.52 -8.90 -4.52
N LEU A 265 -33.10 -8.00 -5.42
CA LEU A 265 -33.35 -6.56 -5.32
C LEU A 265 -34.84 -6.19 -5.25
N SER A 266 -35.75 -7.05 -5.72
CA SER A 266 -37.19 -6.79 -5.67
C SER A 266 -37.71 -6.60 -4.25
N GLN A 267 -37.03 -7.18 -3.25
CA GLN A 267 -37.32 -7.04 -1.82
C GLN A 267 -37.11 -5.62 -1.28
N LEU A 268 -36.47 -4.74 -2.05
CA LEU A 268 -36.25 -3.34 -1.70
C LEU A 268 -37.33 -2.42 -2.25
N ALA A 269 -38.18 -2.87 -3.18
CA ALA A 269 -39.15 -2.01 -3.84
C ALA A 269 -40.21 -1.48 -2.87
N CYS A 270 -40.52 -0.19 -2.98
CA CYS A 270 -41.70 0.37 -2.31
C CYS A 270 -43.00 -0.22 -2.90
N SER A 271 -43.91 -0.67 -2.04
CA SER A 271 -45.28 -1.02 -2.41
C SER A 271 -46.29 -0.07 -1.75
N ALA A 272 -47.48 0.07 -2.34
CA ALA A 272 -48.55 0.92 -1.81
C ALA A 272 -48.96 0.56 -0.37
N ASP A 273 -48.76 -0.71 0.02
CA ASP A 273 -49.13 -1.27 1.32
C ASP A 273 -47.92 -1.53 2.26
N ALA A 274 -46.71 -1.06 1.91
CA ALA A 274 -45.52 -1.31 2.72
C ALA A 274 -45.35 -0.28 3.84
N ASP A 275 -45.59 -0.71 5.09
CA ASP A 275 -45.08 -0.04 6.28
C ASP A 275 -43.60 -0.45 6.50
N GLY A 276 -42.66 0.29 5.92
CA GLY A 276 -41.23 0.02 6.13
C GLY A 276 -40.26 0.81 5.25
N GLU A 277 -38.97 0.64 5.51
CA GLU A 277 -37.89 1.19 4.67
C GLU A 277 -37.88 0.48 3.31
N CYS A 278 -37.97 1.25 2.23
CA CYS A 278 -37.98 0.78 0.85
C CYS A 278 -37.28 1.79 -0.08
N ILE A 279 -36.98 1.37 -1.31
CA ILE A 279 -36.35 2.15 -2.38
C ILE A 279 -37.40 2.38 -3.49
N ALA A 280 -37.57 3.64 -3.87
CA ALA A 280 -38.49 4.02 -4.95
C ALA A 280 -38.05 3.45 -6.31
N ALA A 281 -39.00 3.26 -7.22
CA ALA A 281 -38.76 2.55 -8.48
C ALA A 281 -37.61 3.13 -9.35
N PRO A 282 -37.45 4.47 -9.51
CA PRO A 282 -36.33 5.03 -10.25
C PRO A 282 -34.96 4.71 -9.61
N GLN A 283 -34.85 4.87 -8.29
CA GLN A 283 -33.65 4.54 -7.52
C GLN A 283 -33.34 3.04 -7.58
N LEU A 284 -34.36 2.18 -7.46
CA LEU A 284 -34.17 0.74 -7.53
C LEU A 284 -33.64 0.31 -8.91
N ALA A 285 -34.13 0.94 -9.99
CA ALA A 285 -33.59 0.73 -11.32
C ALA A 285 -32.14 1.22 -11.46
N MET A 286 -31.77 2.34 -10.83
CA MET A 286 -30.38 2.82 -10.77
C MET A 286 -29.48 1.85 -9.99
N LEU A 287 -29.91 1.41 -8.81
CA LEU A 287 -29.20 0.42 -8.00
C LEU A 287 -28.95 -0.86 -8.81
N ALA A 288 -29.99 -1.39 -9.46
CA ALA A 288 -29.87 -2.57 -10.31
C ALA A 288 -28.84 -2.39 -11.44
N ARG A 289 -28.73 -1.20 -12.04
CA ARG A 289 -27.71 -0.89 -13.05
C ARG A 289 -26.30 -0.89 -12.45
N ILE A 290 -26.11 -0.26 -11.30
CA ILE A 290 -24.80 -0.08 -10.67
C ILE A 290 -24.24 -1.42 -10.16
N VAL A 291 -25.07 -2.24 -9.50
CA VAL A 291 -24.63 -3.53 -8.92
C VAL A 291 -24.58 -4.65 -9.94
N SER A 292 -25.07 -4.45 -11.17
CA SER A 292 -25.00 -5.44 -12.26
C SER A 292 -23.65 -5.42 -13.00
N PRO A 293 -23.29 -6.54 -13.66
CA PRO A 293 -22.13 -6.58 -14.56
C PRO A 293 -22.25 -5.53 -15.66
N MET A 294 -21.15 -4.85 -15.96
CA MET A 294 -21.12 -3.92 -17.09
C MET A 294 -21.10 -4.72 -18.39
N ARG A 295 -21.95 -4.32 -19.34
CA ARG A 295 -22.04 -4.94 -20.67
C ARG A 295 -21.49 -4.00 -21.73
N ASP A 296 -20.83 -4.55 -22.74
CA ASP A 296 -20.43 -3.84 -23.95
C ASP A 296 -21.61 -3.61 -24.90
N SER A 297 -21.35 -2.90 -26.00
CA SER A 297 -22.33 -2.58 -27.04
C SER A 297 -22.91 -3.79 -27.78
N SER A 298 -22.25 -4.95 -27.70
CA SER A 298 -22.73 -6.22 -28.24
C SER A 298 -23.47 -7.09 -27.21
N GLY A 299 -23.59 -6.62 -25.96
CA GLY A 299 -24.19 -7.35 -24.85
C GLY A 299 -23.25 -8.32 -24.14
N GLY A 300 -21.98 -8.40 -24.55
CA GLY A 300 -20.93 -9.15 -23.87
C GLY A 300 -20.56 -8.48 -22.54
N SER A 301 -20.18 -9.25 -21.52
CA SER A 301 -19.76 -8.68 -20.23
C SER A 301 -18.27 -8.31 -20.26
N HIS A 302 -17.91 -7.09 -19.86
CA HIS A 302 -16.51 -6.66 -19.70
C HIS A 302 -16.17 -6.46 -18.21
N GLY A 303 -15.07 -7.07 -17.77
CA GLY A 303 -14.59 -6.99 -16.38
C GLY A 303 -15.13 -8.07 -15.44
N PRO A 304 -14.56 -8.22 -14.22
CA PRO A 304 -15.06 -9.20 -13.25
C PRO A 304 -16.53 -8.90 -12.95
N ARG A 305 -17.35 -9.97 -12.95
CA ARG A 305 -18.77 -9.88 -12.61
C ARG A 305 -18.87 -9.32 -11.19
N PRO A 306 -19.66 -8.25 -10.94
CA PRO A 306 -20.04 -7.92 -9.59
C PRO A 306 -20.71 -9.12 -8.95
N VAL A 307 -20.60 -9.15 -7.63
CA VAL A 307 -21.17 -10.17 -6.76
C VAL A 307 -22.60 -10.48 -7.21
N SER A 308 -22.78 -11.75 -7.62
CA SER A 308 -23.96 -12.43 -8.16
C SER A 308 -23.72 -13.04 -9.56
N ARG A 309 -23.73 -14.39 -9.53
CA ARG A 309 -23.79 -15.35 -10.65
C ARG A 309 -22.50 -15.79 -11.35
N ARG A 310 -21.40 -15.90 -10.57
CA ARG A 310 -20.14 -16.65 -10.82
C ARG A 310 -18.96 -15.76 -11.25
N SER A 311 -17.91 -15.79 -10.41
CA SER A 311 -16.49 -15.44 -10.66
C SER A 311 -16.10 -13.96 -10.59
N HIS A 312 -15.69 -13.51 -9.40
CA HIS A 312 -14.32 -13.15 -9.00
C HIS A 312 -14.40 -12.25 -7.76
N ALA A 313 -13.90 -12.75 -6.64
CA ALA A 313 -13.70 -11.97 -5.44
C ALA A 313 -12.57 -10.95 -5.67
N THR A 314 -12.95 -9.71 -5.96
CA THR A 314 -12.15 -8.55 -5.60
C THR A 314 -13.07 -7.67 -4.78
N GLY A 315 -12.79 -7.53 -3.50
CA GLY A 315 -13.46 -6.60 -2.60
C GLY A 315 -13.29 -5.18 -3.11
N ALA A 316 -14.18 -4.75 -3.99
CA ALA A 316 -14.54 -3.36 -4.16
C ALA A 316 -15.74 -3.15 -3.25
N SER A 317 -15.49 -2.92 -1.97
CA SER A 317 -16.40 -2.13 -1.17
C SER A 317 -16.60 -0.83 -1.93
N ILE A 318 -17.80 -0.61 -2.47
CA ILE A 318 -18.23 0.70 -2.93
C ILE A 318 -18.33 1.54 -1.66
N SER A 319 -17.22 2.12 -1.25
CA SER A 319 -17.20 3.14 -0.21
C SER A 319 -17.73 4.42 -0.85
N ALA A 320 -19.05 4.52 -0.97
CA ALA A 320 -19.70 5.81 -1.08
C ALA A 320 -19.71 6.42 0.34
N SER A 321 -19.30 7.68 0.45
CA SER A 321 -19.20 8.48 1.68
C SER A 321 -17.95 8.25 2.57
N ALA A 322 -16.82 8.80 2.16
CA ALA A 322 -15.84 9.32 3.12
C ALA A 322 -16.43 10.59 3.76
N GLY A 323 -17.28 10.41 4.77
CA GLY A 323 -17.90 11.48 5.54
C GLY A 323 -18.25 11.00 6.95
N ASN A 324 -17.36 11.22 7.90
CA ASN A 324 -17.58 11.08 9.35
C ASN A 324 -18.12 9.73 9.86
N VAL A 325 -17.24 8.74 10.04
CA VAL A 325 -17.52 7.66 11.00
C VAL A 325 -17.01 8.08 12.38
N GLY A 326 -17.96 8.42 13.24
CA GLY A 326 -17.77 8.74 14.63
C GLY A 326 -17.05 7.63 15.41
N ARG A 327 -16.28 8.08 16.38
CA ARG A 327 -15.48 7.38 17.38
C ARG A 327 -16.24 6.21 18.05
N TRP A 328 -15.96 4.96 17.68
CA TRP A 328 -16.45 3.79 18.40
C TRP A 328 -15.70 3.61 19.73
N ARG A 329 -16.43 3.73 20.86
CA ARG A 329 -15.95 3.33 22.19
C ARG A 329 -16.25 1.83 22.38
N ALA A 330 -15.21 1.02 22.56
CA ALA A 330 -15.36 -0.38 22.93
C ALA A 330 -15.86 -0.51 24.39
N GLY A 331 -17.05 -1.08 24.56
CA GLY A 331 -17.56 -1.55 25.85
C GLY A 331 -16.84 -2.83 26.27
N ARG A 332 -16.42 -2.92 27.53
CA ARG A 332 -15.77 -4.11 28.10
C ARG A 332 -16.82 -5.16 28.46
N SER A 333 -16.72 -6.36 27.91
CA SER A 333 -17.24 -7.57 28.53
C SER A 333 -16.06 -8.44 28.99
N ARG A 334 -16.07 -8.80 30.27
CA ARG A 334 -15.13 -9.74 30.89
C ARG A 334 -15.58 -11.15 30.53
N LEU A 335 -14.71 -11.99 29.99
CA LEU A 335 -14.77 -13.45 30.13
C LEU A 335 -13.39 -14.09 29.84
N GLY A 336 -12.94 -14.91 30.79
CA GLY A 336 -12.13 -16.13 30.62
C GLY A 336 -10.77 -16.06 29.93
N ARG A 337 -9.68 -16.14 30.71
CA ARG A 337 -8.35 -16.51 30.22
C ARG A 337 -8.39 -17.94 29.63
N ASN A 338 -7.93 -18.10 28.40
CA ASN A 338 -7.15 -19.26 27.98
C ASN A 338 -6.23 -18.85 26.82
N ASP A 339 -4.95 -19.19 26.97
CA ASP A 339 -3.85 -18.90 26.06
C ASP A 339 -4.07 -19.59 24.70
N VAL A 340 -4.39 -18.79 23.68
CA VAL A 340 -4.08 -19.09 22.28
C VAL A 340 -3.43 -17.84 21.73
N ARG A 341 -2.15 -17.93 21.33
CA ARG A 341 -1.44 -16.87 20.62
C ARG A 341 -2.17 -16.60 19.31
N GLN A 342 -3.05 -15.61 19.30
CA GLN A 342 -3.63 -15.08 18.07
C GLN A 342 -2.51 -14.41 17.26
N ALA A 343 -2.28 -14.91 16.05
CA ALA A 343 -1.55 -14.17 15.03
C ALA A 343 -2.20 -12.78 14.86
N PRO A 344 -1.43 -11.71 14.61
CA PRO A 344 -1.99 -10.38 14.45
C PRO A 344 -2.95 -10.40 13.25
N ARG A 345 -4.22 -10.05 13.52
CA ARG A 345 -5.26 -9.84 12.50
C ARG A 345 -4.70 -8.87 11.45
N SER A 346 -4.65 -9.31 10.19
CA SER A 346 -4.37 -8.44 9.05
C SER A 346 -5.39 -7.31 9.05
N ARG A 347 -4.95 -6.08 9.31
CA ARG A 347 -5.80 -4.91 9.08
C ARG A 347 -6.09 -4.83 7.58
N PRO A 348 -7.34 -4.57 7.15
CA PRO A 348 -7.60 -4.23 5.76
C PRO A 348 -6.74 -3.01 5.39
N CYS A 349 -6.29 -2.95 4.14
CA CYS A 349 -5.48 -1.84 3.62
C CYS A 349 -6.11 -0.50 4.01
N GLN A 350 -5.35 0.33 4.73
CA GLN A 350 -5.74 1.70 5.06
C GLN A 350 -5.08 2.68 4.12
#